data_AF-A0A955JNE1-F1
#
_entry.id   AF-A0A955JNE1-F1
#
_cell.length_a   1.000
_cell.length_b   1.000
_cell.length_c   1.000
_cell.angle_alpha   90.00
_cell.angle_beta   90.00
_cell.angle_gamma   90.00
#
_symmetry.space_group_name_H-M   'P 1'
#
loop_
_entity.id
_entity.type
_entity.pdbx_description
1 polymer ?
#
loop_
_entity_poly.entity_id
_entity_poly.type
_entity_poly.pdbx_seq_one_letter_code
_entity_poly.pdbx_strand_id
1 'polypeptide(L)'
;TFSWTSNSSTLVLATAAENSAGDILFSDASNYVSHKNNSVYFVSSGKLYKRVLAAPNVTGNTAVTTCPAAAATSSCPADRLLLQNVEAFTVKYYDEQNQEVTPDNARSVELYVKLKVNRYPNSVLAEYKTRMVFRND
;
A
#
# COMPACT_ATOMS: atom_id res chain seq x y z
N THR A 1 15.07 10.57 3.80
CA THR A 1 14.09 9.64 4.40
C THR A 1 12.83 9.66 3.57
N PHE A 2 12.57 8.62 2.77
CA PHE A 2 11.31 8.52 2.02
C PHE A 2 10.21 8.01 2.98
N SER A 3 9.70 8.89 3.85
CA SER A 3 8.58 8.54 4.72
C SER A 3 7.29 8.64 3.90
N TRP A 4 6.69 7.50 3.62
CA TRP A 4 5.35 7.45 3.05
C TRP A 4 4.32 7.59 4.16
N THR A 5 3.25 8.32 3.89
CA THR A 5 2.17 8.56 4.85
C THR A 5 0.84 8.19 4.23
N SER A 6 0.06 7.39 4.94
CA SER A 6 -1.33 7.11 4.59
C SER A 6 -2.15 8.40 4.53
N ASN A 7 -2.88 8.61 3.44
CA ASN A 7 -3.71 9.81 3.22
C ASN A 7 -4.79 9.50 2.17
N SER A 8 -5.53 10.51 1.72
CA SER A 8 -6.65 10.35 0.79
C SER A 8 -6.29 9.79 -0.60
N SER A 9 -5.01 9.72 -0.96
CA SER A 9 -4.51 9.27 -2.27
C SER A 9 -3.40 8.21 -2.18
N THR A 10 -2.99 7.85 -0.96
CA THR A 10 -1.90 6.89 -0.70
C THR A 10 -2.33 5.96 0.41
N LEU A 11 -2.30 4.66 0.15
CA LEU A 11 -2.49 3.64 1.17
C LEU A 11 -1.14 3.05 1.56
N VAL A 12 -0.78 3.11 2.85
CA VAL A 12 0.36 2.37 3.41
C VAL A 12 -0.17 1.26 4.31
N LEU A 13 0.14 0.02 3.98
CA LEU A 13 -0.14 -1.15 4.82
C LEU A 13 1.16 -1.69 5.40
N ALA A 14 1.26 -1.71 6.73
CA ALA A 14 2.37 -2.34 7.43
C ALA A 14 2.11 -3.85 7.58
N THR A 15 3.14 -4.66 7.38
CA THR A 15 3.13 -6.10 7.67
C THR A 15 4.37 -6.44 8.50
N ALA A 16 4.31 -7.53 9.25
CA ALA A 16 5.50 -8.05 9.92
C ALA A 16 6.60 -8.39 8.89
N ALA A 17 7.86 -8.21 9.27
CA ALA A 17 8.99 -8.77 8.56
C ALA A 17 9.12 -10.25 8.88
N GLU A 18 9.37 -11.07 7.86
CA GLU A 18 9.37 -12.53 7.97
C GLU A 18 10.62 -13.11 7.30
N ASN A 19 11.13 -14.20 7.88
CA ASN A 19 12.21 -14.98 7.27
C ASN A 19 11.68 -15.95 6.20
N SER A 20 12.56 -16.75 5.59
CA SER A 20 12.18 -17.73 4.56
C SER A 20 11.32 -18.90 5.07
N ALA A 21 11.27 -19.12 6.39
CA ALA A 21 10.40 -20.11 7.01
C ALA A 21 9.03 -19.53 7.38
N GLY A 22 8.83 -18.21 7.24
CA GLY A 22 7.61 -17.50 7.66
C GLY A 22 7.62 -17.06 9.12
N ASP A 23 8.75 -17.17 9.83
CA ASP A 23 8.84 -16.67 11.21
C ASP A 23 8.92 -15.15 11.23
N ILE A 24 8.17 -14.53 12.15
CA ILE A 24 8.20 -13.10 12.38
C ILE A 24 9.56 -12.68 12.97
N LEU A 25 10.15 -11.64 12.37
CA LEU A 25 11.37 -11.00 12.83
C LEU A 25 11.00 -9.87 13.79
N PHE A 26 11.23 -10.10 15.08
CA PHE A 26 10.90 -9.15 16.14
C PHE A 26 11.99 -8.10 16.33
N SER A 27 11.58 -6.83 16.47
CA SER A 27 12.45 -5.77 16.99
C SER A 27 12.49 -5.79 18.52
N ASP A 28 11.41 -6.24 19.15
CA ASP A 28 11.32 -6.53 20.58
C ASP A 28 10.39 -7.72 20.80
N ALA A 29 10.98 -8.90 20.98
CA ALA A 29 10.24 -10.16 21.11
C ALA A 29 9.45 -10.22 22.42
N SER A 30 9.91 -9.57 23.50
CA SER A 30 9.24 -9.60 24.81
C SER A 30 7.89 -8.89 24.80
N ASN A 31 7.74 -7.90 23.91
CA ASN A 31 6.53 -7.11 23.73
C ASN A 31 5.81 -7.43 22.41
N TYR A 32 6.18 -8.52 21.73
CA TYR A 32 5.61 -8.92 20.43
C TYR A 32 5.66 -7.81 19.36
N VAL A 33 6.69 -6.95 19.40
CA VAL A 33 6.86 -5.87 18.43
C VAL A 33 7.70 -6.38 17.26
N SER A 34 7.07 -6.52 16.09
CA SER A 34 7.75 -6.91 14.86
C SER A 34 8.48 -5.75 14.18
N HIS A 35 9.58 -6.06 13.50
CA HIS A 35 10.04 -5.20 12.41
C HIS A 35 8.95 -5.12 11.35
N LYS A 36 8.79 -3.95 10.71
CA LYS A 36 7.68 -3.69 9.78
C LYS A 36 8.17 -3.49 8.35
N ASN A 37 7.66 -4.31 7.45
CA ASN A 37 7.67 -4.03 6.02
C ASN A 37 6.46 -3.15 5.70
N ASN A 38 6.50 -2.41 4.60
CA ASN A 38 5.36 -1.63 4.13
C ASN A 38 5.03 -1.95 2.67
N SER A 39 3.74 -2.13 2.38
CA SER A 39 3.19 -2.09 1.03
C SER A 39 2.52 -0.73 0.82
N VAL A 40 3.05 0.06 -0.10
CA VAL A 40 2.57 1.40 -0.44
C VAL A 40 1.83 1.34 -1.78
N TYR A 41 0.60 1.83 -1.81
CA TYR A 41 -0.21 1.93 -3.02
C TYR A 41 -0.42 3.41 -3.36
N PHE A 42 -0.02 3.81 -4.56
CA PHE A 42 -0.03 5.21 -5.00
C PHE A 42 -0.23 5.33 -6.50
N VAL A 43 -0.81 6.44 -6.94
CA VAL A 43 -0.97 6.75 -8.37
C VAL A 43 0.15 7.67 -8.84
N SER A 44 0.72 7.35 -10.00
CA SER A 44 1.63 8.23 -10.73
C SER A 44 1.30 8.17 -12.21
N SER A 45 1.07 9.32 -12.84
CA SER A 45 0.81 9.43 -14.28
C SER A 45 -0.31 8.51 -14.78
N GLY A 46 -1.45 8.48 -14.06
CA GLY A 46 -2.61 7.66 -14.43
C GLY A 46 -2.41 6.15 -14.27
N LYS A 47 -1.40 5.73 -13.50
CA LYS A 47 -1.10 4.32 -13.20
C LYS A 47 -1.04 4.11 -11.70
N LEU A 48 -1.71 3.08 -11.21
CA LEU A 48 -1.63 2.65 -9.80
C LEU A 48 -0.47 1.68 -9.65
N TYR A 49 0.42 1.97 -8.72
CA TYR A 49 1.58 1.14 -8.39
C TYR A 49 1.50 0.60 -6.97
N LYS A 50 2.16 -0.54 -6.75
CA LYS A 50 2.55 -1.04 -5.43
C LYS A 50 4.07 -0.92 -5.29
N ARG A 51 4.50 -0.24 -4.23
CA ARG A 51 5.88 -0.26 -3.74
C ARG A 51 6.01 -1.09 -2.49
N VAL A 52 7.03 -1.93 -2.41
CA VAL A 52 7.42 -2.62 -1.18
C VAL A 52 8.58 -1.86 -0.55
N LEU A 53 8.51 -1.62 0.76
CA LEU A 53 9.61 -1.10 1.55
C LEU A 53 9.96 -2.15 2.60
N ALA A 54 11.09 -2.82 2.44
CA ALA A 54 11.58 -3.75 3.43
C ALA A 54 12.07 -3.00 4.67
N ALA A 55 11.88 -3.59 5.85
CA ALA A 55 12.48 -3.10 7.09
C ALA A 55 14.00 -2.99 6.91
N PRO A 56 14.61 -1.81 7.12
CA PRO A 56 16.02 -1.59 6.85
C PRO A 56 16.90 -2.38 7.83
N ASN A 57 18.00 -2.94 7.32
CA ASN A 57 19.03 -3.62 8.12
C ASN A 57 18.53 -4.79 8.97
N VAL A 58 17.48 -5.48 8.53
CA VAL A 58 16.95 -6.68 9.22
C VAL A 58 17.45 -7.93 8.52
N THR A 59 18.42 -8.61 9.15
CA THR A 59 18.96 -9.89 8.65
C THR A 59 17.86 -10.94 8.53
N GLY A 60 17.82 -11.65 7.41
CA GLY A 60 16.85 -12.71 7.16
C GLY A 60 15.49 -12.23 6.65
N ASN A 61 15.22 -10.92 6.61
CA ASN A 61 13.99 -10.40 6.03
C ASN A 61 13.90 -10.72 4.54
N THR A 62 12.81 -11.37 4.14
CA THR A 62 12.60 -11.82 2.75
C THR A 62 11.98 -10.75 1.87
N ALA A 63 11.42 -9.68 2.45
CA ALA A 63 10.89 -8.58 1.66
C ALA A 63 12.02 -7.83 0.93
N VAL A 64 11.77 -7.51 -0.34
CA VAL A 64 12.70 -6.74 -1.17
C VAL A 64 12.08 -5.37 -1.44
N THR A 65 12.83 -4.31 -1.13
CA THR A 65 12.41 -2.95 -1.45
C THR A 65 12.31 -2.77 -2.97
N THR A 66 11.21 -2.17 -3.44
CA THR A 66 11.06 -1.80 -4.86
C THR A 66 11.32 -0.31 -5.08
N CYS A 67 11.76 0.02 -6.29
CA CYS A 67 12.17 1.36 -6.69
C CYS A 67 11.34 1.88 -7.88
N PRO A 68 11.29 3.21 -8.10
CA PRO A 68 10.77 3.75 -9.35
C PRO A 68 11.49 3.09 -10.54
N ALA A 69 10.78 2.89 -11.66
CA ALA A 69 11.35 2.21 -12.83
C ALA A 69 12.68 2.82 -13.33
N ALA A 70 12.83 4.15 -13.24
CA ALA A 70 14.06 4.86 -13.63
C ALA A 70 15.27 4.58 -12.71
N ALA A 71 15.04 4.08 -11.50
CA ALA A 71 16.07 3.75 -10.51
C ALA A 71 16.11 2.24 -10.19
N ALA A 72 15.43 1.41 -11.00
CA ALA A 72 15.32 -0.02 -10.75
C ALA A 72 16.65 -0.73 -11.02
N THR A 73 17.00 -1.65 -10.14
CA THR A 73 18.19 -2.51 -10.23
C THR A 73 17.82 -3.94 -9.83
N SER A 74 18.77 -4.87 -9.87
CA SER A 74 18.53 -6.24 -9.39
C SER A 74 18.26 -6.30 -7.87
N SER A 75 18.86 -5.41 -7.09
CA SER A 75 18.66 -5.33 -5.63
C SER A 75 17.46 -4.46 -5.22
N CYS A 76 16.97 -3.61 -6.14
CA CYS A 76 15.75 -2.82 -5.95
C CYS A 76 14.90 -2.88 -7.23
N PRO A 77 14.14 -3.97 -7.45
CA PRO A 77 13.33 -4.14 -8.66
C PRO A 77 12.28 -3.04 -8.77
N ALA A 78 11.77 -2.82 -9.98
CA ALA A 78 10.79 -1.76 -10.23
C ALA A 78 9.49 -1.97 -9.42
N ASP A 79 8.85 -0.86 -9.05
CA ASP A 79 7.51 -0.88 -8.46
C ASP A 79 6.53 -1.64 -9.35
N ARG A 80 5.64 -2.41 -8.73
CA ARG A 80 4.69 -3.24 -9.47
C ARG A 80 3.55 -2.37 -9.96
N LEU A 81 3.39 -2.29 -11.28
CA LEU A 81 2.18 -1.73 -11.90
C LEU A 81 0.97 -2.64 -11.60
N LEU A 82 -0.10 -2.06 -11.04
CA LEU A 82 -1.35 -2.77 -10.75
C LEU A 82 -2.44 -2.44 -11.77
N LEU A 83 -2.66 -1.15 -12.03
CA LEU A 83 -3.70 -0.67 -12.94
C LEU A 83 -3.17 0.45 -13.83
N GLN A 84 -3.72 0.55 -15.04
CA GLN A 84 -3.51 1.65 -15.96
C GLN A 84 -4.81 2.41 -16.17
N ASN A 85 -4.71 3.62 -16.72
CA ASN A 85 -5.86 4.48 -17.04
C ASN A 85 -6.66 4.89 -15.79
N VAL A 86 -5.97 5.08 -14.67
CA VAL A 86 -6.54 5.51 -13.40
C VAL A 86 -6.89 7.00 -13.49
N GLU A 87 -8.18 7.31 -13.47
CA GLU A 87 -8.71 8.67 -13.41
C GLU A 87 -8.81 9.15 -11.95
N ALA A 88 -9.21 8.27 -11.04
CA ALA A 88 -9.24 8.56 -9.60
C ALA A 88 -8.80 7.36 -8.78
N PHE A 89 -8.07 7.62 -7.70
CA PHE A 89 -7.81 6.68 -6.62
C PHE A 89 -8.01 7.43 -5.30
N THR A 90 -8.93 6.95 -4.47
CA THR A 90 -9.28 7.59 -3.21
C THR A 90 -9.24 6.57 -2.09
N VAL A 91 -8.64 6.97 -0.97
CA VAL A 91 -8.58 6.20 0.26
C VAL A 91 -9.33 7.00 1.32
N LYS A 92 -10.30 6.36 1.98
CA LYS A 92 -11.02 6.96 3.10
C LYS A 92 -10.91 6.06 4.31
N TYR A 93 -10.84 6.67 5.48
CA TYR A 93 -10.65 5.98 6.75
C TYR A 93 -11.84 6.26 7.63
N TYR A 94 -12.36 5.23 8.30
CA TYR A 94 -13.56 5.35 9.12
C TYR A 94 -13.34 4.75 10.50
N ASP A 95 -13.85 5.40 11.53
CA ASP A 95 -13.93 4.87 12.90
C ASP A 95 -15.08 3.86 13.08
N GLU A 96 -15.30 3.38 14.30
CA GLU A 96 -16.37 2.44 14.62
C GLU A 96 -17.79 3.06 14.57
N GLN A 97 -17.92 4.40 14.59
CA GLN A 97 -19.19 5.12 14.38
C GLN A 97 -19.41 5.51 12.91
N ASN A 98 -18.61 4.96 11.99
CA ASN A 98 -18.68 5.20 10.55
C ASN A 98 -18.45 6.68 10.17
N GLN A 99 -17.71 7.44 10.98
CA GLN A 99 -17.27 8.80 10.65
C GLN A 99 -15.92 8.77 9.94
N GLU A 100 -15.73 9.65 8.96
CA GLU A 100 -14.44 9.77 8.27
C GLU A 100 -13.41 10.40 9.23
N VAL A 101 -12.26 9.75 9.39
CA VAL A 101 -11.22 10.13 10.36
C VAL A 101 -9.83 10.10 9.71
N THR A 102 -8.81 10.53 10.45
CA THR A 102 -7.41 10.33 10.04
C THR A 102 -7.01 8.85 10.17
N PRO A 103 -5.98 8.38 9.42
CA PRO A 103 -5.57 6.98 9.44
C PRO A 103 -5.30 6.41 10.84
N ASP A 104 -4.74 7.21 11.75
CA ASP A 104 -4.38 6.77 13.11
C ASP A 104 -5.60 6.43 13.99
N ASN A 105 -6.78 6.96 13.65
CA ASN A 105 -8.03 6.73 14.38
C ASN A 105 -8.96 5.73 13.66
N ALA A 106 -8.49 5.13 12.56
CA ALA A 106 -9.33 4.33 11.69
C ALA A 106 -9.57 2.91 12.23
N ARG A 107 -10.79 2.41 12.02
CA ARG A 107 -11.21 1.01 12.19
C ARG A 107 -11.48 0.31 10.87
N SER A 108 -11.64 1.07 9.79
CA SER A 108 -11.76 0.52 8.45
C SER A 108 -11.18 1.46 7.41
N VAL A 109 -10.86 0.92 6.24
CA VAL A 109 -10.40 1.66 5.07
C VAL A 109 -11.30 1.34 3.87
N GLU A 110 -11.78 2.38 3.22
CA GLU A 110 -12.48 2.31 1.94
C GLU A 110 -11.53 2.71 0.82
N LEU A 111 -11.46 1.88 -0.21
CA LEU A 111 -10.73 2.14 -1.43
C LEU A 111 -11.71 2.35 -2.56
N TYR A 112 -11.54 3.45 -3.28
CA TYR A 112 -12.26 3.75 -4.50
C TYR A 112 -11.26 3.93 -5.63
N VAL A 113 -11.53 3.31 -6.78
CA VAL A 113 -10.76 3.51 -8.01
C VAL A 113 -11.70 3.69 -9.19
N LYS A 114 -11.41 4.70 -10.01
CA LYS A 114 -12.09 4.97 -11.28
C LYS A 114 -11.09 4.86 -12.41
N LEU A 115 -11.43 4.06 -13.42
CA LEU A 115 -10.66 3.86 -14.64
C LEU A 115 -11.42 4.49 -15.81
N LYS A 116 -10.67 5.10 -16.74
CA LYS A 116 -11.24 5.72 -17.94
C LYS A 116 -10.38 5.47 -19.17
N VAL A 117 -10.98 4.88 -20.20
CA VAL A 117 -10.35 4.73 -21.52
C VAL A 117 -11.17 5.47 -22.55
N ASN A 118 -10.55 6.38 -23.29
CA ASN A 118 -11.19 7.05 -24.41
C ASN A 118 -11.14 6.13 -25.64
N ARG A 119 -12.30 5.77 -26.18
CA ARG A 119 -12.49 4.96 -27.39
C ARG A 119 -13.47 5.68 -28.30
N TYR A 120 -12.94 6.48 -29.23
CA TYR A 120 -13.75 7.34 -30.10
C TYR A 120 -14.95 6.60 -30.70
N PRO A 121 -16.17 7.18 -30.68
CA PRO A 121 -16.52 8.53 -30.17
C PRO A 121 -16.78 8.58 -28.65
N ASN A 122 -16.63 7.48 -27.93
CA ASN A 122 -17.08 7.33 -26.54
C ASN A 122 -15.93 7.24 -25.54
N SER A 123 -16.27 7.28 -24.26
CA SER A 123 -15.36 6.86 -23.19
C SER A 123 -15.96 5.63 -22.50
N VAL A 124 -15.10 4.69 -22.13
CA VAL A 124 -15.47 3.54 -21.31
C VAL A 124 -14.95 3.81 -19.90
N LEU A 125 -15.85 3.69 -18.92
CA LEU A 125 -15.58 3.91 -17.51
C LEU A 125 -15.76 2.60 -16.74
N ALA A 126 -14.92 2.39 -15.73
CA ALA A 126 -15.11 1.33 -14.75
C ALA A 126 -14.83 1.90 -13.35
N GLU A 127 -15.70 1.62 -12.40
CA GLU A 127 -15.59 2.10 -11.03
C GLU A 127 -15.66 0.93 -10.06
N TYR A 128 -14.76 0.93 -9.07
CA TYR A 128 -14.71 -0.07 -8.03
C TYR A 128 -14.61 0.61 -6.68
N LYS A 129 -15.41 0.13 -5.74
CA LYS A 129 -15.40 0.56 -4.35
C LYS A 129 -15.41 -0.67 -3.46
N THR A 130 -14.50 -0.71 -2.49
CA THR A 130 -14.50 -1.74 -1.46
C THR A 130 -14.14 -1.13 -0.13
N ARG A 131 -14.67 -1.70 0.96
CA ARG A 131 -14.30 -1.32 2.32
C ARG A 131 -13.85 -2.55 3.08
N MET A 132 -12.73 -2.42 3.79
CA MET A 132 -12.13 -3.45 4.61
C MET A 132 -12.02 -2.95 6.05
N VAL A 133 -12.44 -3.77 7.01
CA VAL A 133 -12.34 -3.48 8.44
C VAL A 133 -11.00 -4.00 8.97
N PHE A 134 -10.32 -3.22 9.79
CA PHE A 134 -9.17 -3.69 10.55
C PHE A 134 -9.68 -4.53 11.71
N ARG A 135 -9.36 -5.84 11.71
CA ARG A 135 -9.61 -6.69 12.88
C ARG A 135 -8.40 -6.59 13.79
N ASN A 136 -8.58 -5.97 14.95
CA ASN A 136 -7.80 -6.27 16.13
C ASN A 136 -8.68 -7.20 16.96
N ASP A 137 -8.37 -8.50 16.90
CA ASP A 137 -8.87 -9.46 17.89
C ASP A 137 -7.98 -9.38 19.14
#